data_AF-A0A9X8MFE1-F1
#
_entry.id   AF-A0A9X8MFE1-F1
#
_cell.length_a   1.000
_cell.length_b   1.000
_cell.length_c   1.000
_cell.angle_alpha   90.00
_cell.angle_beta   90.00
_cell.angle_gamma   90.00
#
_symmetry.space_group_name_H-M   'P 1'
#
loop_
_entity.id
_entity.type
_entity.pdbx_description
1 polymer ?
#
loop_
_entity_poly.entity_id
_entity_poly.type
_entity_poly.pdbx_seq_one_letter_code
_entity_poly.pdbx_strand_id
1 'polypeptide(L)' 'AKIAGYDAGPVRAPLTDLKPDEYERLAALMDKLGPQ' A
#
# COMPACT_ATOMS: atom_id res chain seq x y z
N ALA A 1 1.25 5.93 -2.95
CA ALA A 1 2.20 5.14 -3.79
C ALA A 1 1.47 3.92 -4.34
N LYS A 2 1.71 3.53 -5.60
CA LYS A 2 1.07 2.35 -6.21
C LYS A 2 1.93 1.12 -5.92
N ILE A 3 1.55 0.29 -4.94
CA ILE A 3 2.28 -0.97 -4.64
C ILE A 3 1.81 -2.10 -5.58
N ALA A 4 0.53 -2.10 -5.96
CA ALA A 4 -0.08 -3.14 -6.81
C ALA A 4 -0.10 -2.78 -8.33
N GLY A 5 0.62 -1.72 -8.75
CA GLY A 5 0.65 -1.28 -10.16
C GLY A 5 -0.56 -0.42 -10.60
N TYR A 6 -1.57 -0.25 -9.75
CA TYR A 6 -2.72 0.63 -9.99
C TYR A 6 -2.99 1.55 -8.79
N ASP A 7 -3.81 2.58 -9.02
CA ASP A 7 -4.19 3.55 -7.99
C ASP A 7 -5.38 3.03 -7.16
N ALA A 8 -5.39 3.36 -5.86
CA ALA A 8 -6.49 3.04 -4.95
C ALA A 8 -7.51 4.20 -4.84
N GLY A 9 -7.22 5.36 -5.44
CA GLY A 9 -8.04 6.56 -5.32
C GLY A 9 -7.80 7.30 -3.99
N PRO A 10 -8.54 8.38 -3.73
CA PRO A 10 -8.29 9.23 -2.57
C PRO A 10 -8.71 8.55 -1.27
N VAL A 11 -7.82 8.56 -0.28
CA VAL A 11 -8.16 8.21 1.10
C VAL A 11 -9.08 9.30 1.68
N ARG A 12 -10.10 8.89 2.42
CA ARG A 12 -11.09 9.79 3.03
C ARG A 12 -11.16 9.55 4.52
N ALA A 13 -11.39 10.63 5.28
CA ALA A 13 -11.62 10.55 6.71
C ALA A 13 -12.75 9.53 7.05
N PRO A 14 -12.63 8.78 8.16
CA PRO A 14 -11.61 8.89 9.20
C PRO A 14 -10.29 8.16 8.89
N LEU A 15 -10.14 7.59 7.68
CA LEU A 15 -8.92 6.91 7.29
C LEU A 15 -7.82 7.91 6.95
N THR A 16 -6.58 7.48 7.15
CA THR A 16 -5.37 8.23 6.81
C THR A 16 -4.52 7.40 5.86
N ASP A 17 -3.70 8.07 5.07
CA ASP A 17 -2.66 7.40 4.31
C ASP A 17 -1.69 6.64 5.22
N LEU A 18 -1.09 5.58 4.67
CA LEU A 18 0.02 4.89 5.31
C LEU A 18 1.23 5.84 5.37
N LYS A 19 2.02 5.71 6.45
CA LYS A 19 3.32 6.37 6.56
C LYS A 19 4.33 5.74 5.60
N PRO A 20 5.44 6.43 5.25
CA PRO A 20 6.45 5.89 4.33
C PRO A 20 7.00 4.52 4.74
N ASP A 21 7.26 4.31 6.03
CA ASP A 21 7.77 3.05 6.58
C ASP A 21 6.70 1.93 6.61
N GLU A 22 5.41 2.29 6.66
CA GLU A 22 4.30 1.34 6.55
C GLU A 22 4.11 0.89 5.10
N TYR A 23 4.34 1.78 4.13
CA TYR A 23 4.37 1.45 2.70
C TYR A 23 5.45 0.42 2.38
N GLU A 24 6.67 0.60 2.89
CA GLU A 24 7.78 -0.35 2.67
C GLU A 24 7.49 -1.72 3.27
N ARG A 25 6.95 -1.76 4.50
CA ARG A 25 6.56 -3.01 5.17
C ARG A 25 5.48 -3.76 4.40
N LEU A 26 4.49 -3.03 3.88
CA LEU A 26 3.43 -3.62 3.06
C LEU A 26 3.98 -4.19 1.75
N ALA A 27 4.84 -3.45 1.06
CA ALA A 27 5.48 -3.92 -0.18
C ALA A 27 6.26 -5.23 0.04
N ALA A 28 7.08 -5.30 1.11
CA ALA A 28 7.82 -6.52 1.44
C ALA A 28 6.92 -7.73 1.73
N LEU A 29 5.76 -7.52 2.36
CA LEU A 29 4.78 -8.59 2.59
C LEU A 29 4.11 -9.04 1.28
N MET A 30 3.76 -8.10 0.40
CA MET A 30 3.17 -8.40 -0.90
C MET A 30 4.16 -9.17 -1.80
N ASP A 31 5.43 -8.77 -1.82
CA ASP A 31 6.49 -9.49 -2.56
C ASP A 31 6.65 -10.92 -2.06
N LYS A 32 6.61 -11.12 -0.73
CA LYS A 32 6.68 -12.45 -0.11
C LYS A 32 5.47 -13.32 -0.45
N LEU A 33 4.29 -12.72 -0.54
CA LEU A 33 3.05 -13.42 -0.83
C LEU A 33 2.97 -13.84 -2.31
N GLY A 34 3.52 -13.04 -3.22
CA GLY A 34 3.50 -13.29 -4.66
C GLY A 34 2.21 -12.84 -5.35
N PRO A 35 2.00 -13.20 -6.62
CA PRO A 35 0.87 -12.77 -7.42
C PRO A 35 -0.49 -13.10 -6.76
N GLN A 36 -1.42 -12.15 -6.80
CA GLN A 36 -2.80 -12.27 -6.31
C GLN A 36 -3.79 -12.27 -7.46
#